data_AF-A0A930GRD1-F1
#
_entry.id   AF-A0A930GRD1-F1
#
_cell.length_a   1.000
_cell.length_b   1.000
_cell.length_c   1.000
_cell.angle_alpha   90.00
_cell.angle_beta   90.00
_cell.angle_gamma   90.00
#
_symmetry.space_group_name_H-M   'P 1'
#
loop_
_entity.id
_entity.type
_entity.pdbx_description
1 polymer ?
#
loop_
_entity_poly.entity_id
_entity_poly.type
_entity_poly.pdbx_seq_one_letter_code
_entity_poly.pdbx_strand_id
1 'polypeptide(L)' 'MLKFSIRIKDRQTGKVTVVPVEAKNIQEARAIAIQRFGVSHEVLS' A
#
# COMPACT_ATOMS: atom_id res chain seq x y z
N MET A 1 17.06 3.29 -3.93
CA MET A 1 15.70 2.87 -3.50
C MET A 1 14.72 3.79 -4.21
N LEU A 2 13.61 3.26 -4.72
CA LEU A 2 12.60 4.01 -5.47
C LEU A 2 11.38 4.26 -4.58
N LYS A 3 10.70 5.40 -4.78
CA LYS A 3 9.42 5.69 -4.15
C LYS A 3 8.29 5.22 -5.05
N PHE A 4 7.42 4.38 -4.51
CA PHE A 4 6.21 3.90 -5.16
C PHE A 4 4.98 4.45 -4.45
N SER A 5 4.02 4.94 -5.22
CA SER A 5 2.72 5.35 -4.69
C SER A 5 1.77 4.16 -4.72
N ILE A 6 1.43 3.64 -3.55
CA ILE A 6 0.51 2.50 -3.41
C ILE A 6 -0.86 3.00 -2.99
N ARG A 7 -1.90 2.55 -3.69
CA ARG A 7 -3.28 2.83 -3.28
C ARG A 7 -3.74 1.80 -2.25
N ILE A 8 -4.22 2.28 -1.12
CA ILE A 8 -4.83 1.47 -0.07
C ILE A 8 -6.28 1.89 0.14
N LYS A 9 -7.17 0.94 0.37
CA LYS A 9 -8.59 1.17 0.62
C LYS A 9 -8.94 0.71 2.03
N ASP A 10 -9.47 1.60 2.84
CA ASP A 10 -9.99 1.25 4.16
C ASP A 10 -11.16 0.27 4.02
N ARG A 11 -11.10 -0.86 4.72
CA ARG A 11 -12.14 -1.90 4.65
C ARG A 11 -13.44 -1.52 5.39
N GLN A 12 -13.37 -0.62 6.36
CA GLN A 12 -14.52 -0.16 7.13
C GLN A 12 -15.26 0.98 6.43
N THR A 13 -14.52 1.96 5.93
CA THR A 13 -15.10 3.17 5.33
C THR A 13 -15.14 3.14 3.81
N GLY A 14 -14.39 2.25 3.17
CA GLY A 14 -14.24 2.20 1.71
C GLY A 14 -13.36 3.30 1.13
N LYS A 15 -12.80 4.19 1.96
CA LYS A 15 -12.00 5.34 1.53
C LYS A 15 -10.67 4.89 0.93
N VAL A 16 -10.33 5.42 -0.24
CA VAL A 16 -9.04 5.17 -0.90
C VAL A 16 -8.04 6.27 -0.55
N THR A 17 -6.84 5.87 -0.14
CA THR A 17 -5.72 6.75 0.20
C THR A 17 -4.48 6.31 -0.57
N VAL A 18 -3.63 7.26 -0.94
CA VAL A 18 -2.34 6.98 -1.60
C VAL A 18 -1.24 7.11 -0.56
N VAL A 19 -0.43 6.06 -0.40
CA VAL A 19 0.70 6.05 0.54
C VAL A 19 2.04 5.89 -0.22
N PRO A 20 3.06 6.70 0.08
CA PRO A 20 4.39 6.51 -0.47
C PRO A 20 5.10 5.35 0.23
N VAL A 21 5.69 4.44 -0.54
CA VAL A 21 6.47 3.30 -0.06
C VAL A 21 7.83 3.30 -0.75
N GLU A 22 8.90 3.26 0.04
CA GLU A 22 10.26 3.11 -0.49
C GLU A 22 10.59 1.62 -0.63
N ALA A 23 10.98 1.21 -1.84
CA ALA A 23 11.33 -0.17 -2.15
C ALA A 23 12.32 -0.26 -3.31
N LYS A 24 12.88 -1.44 -3.57
CA LYS A 24 13.75 -1.72 -4.72
C LYS A 24 12.93 -1.96 -5.99
N ASN A 25 11.72 -2.52 -5.86
CA ASN A 25 10.81 -2.78 -6.96
C ASN A 25 9.33 -2.71 -6.50
N ILE A 26 8.39 -2.77 -7.45
CA ILE A 26 6.96 -2.66 -7.17
C ILE A 26 6.40 -3.84 -6.35
N GLN A 27 6.98 -5.03 -6.48
CA GLN A 27 6.55 -6.23 -5.74
C GLN A 27 6.89 -6.10 -4.25
N GLU A 28 8.10 -5.62 -3.95
CA GLU A 28 8.54 -5.31 -2.60
C GLU A 28 7.74 -4.15 -2.00
N ALA A 29 7.44 -3.10 -2.80
CA ALA A 29 6.56 -2.01 -2.36
C ALA A 29 5.18 -2.50 -1.94
N ARG A 30 4.58 -3.43 -2.72
CA ARG A 30 3.30 -4.07 -2.37
C ARG A 30 3.41 -4.94 -1.13
N ALA A 31 4.47 -5.74 -0.99
CA ALA A 31 4.68 -6.56 0.20
C ALA A 31 4.78 -5.70 1.47
N ILE A 32 5.53 -4.60 1.42
CA ILE A 32 5.64 -3.62 2.51
C ILE A 32 4.27 -2.98 2.80
N ALA A 33 3.52 -2.59 1.77
CA ALA A 33 2.19 -2.02 1.96
C ALA A 33 1.21 -3.02 2.60
N ILE A 34 1.24 -4.29 2.20
CA ILE A 34 0.42 -5.36 2.79
C ILE A 34 0.83 -5.59 4.25
N GLN A 35 2.13 -5.64 4.54
CA GLN A 35 2.61 -5.81 5.90
C GLN A 35 2.17 -4.67 6.83
N ARG A 36 2.19 -3.43 6.34
CA ARG A 36 1.85 -2.24 7.15
C ARG A 36 0.35 -1.98 7.26
N PHE A 37 -0.40 -2.17 6.18
CA PHE A 37 -1.80 -1.74 6.06
C PHE A 37 -2.78 -2.89 5.86
N GLY A 38 -2.33 -4.10 5.53
CA GLY A 38 -3.18 -5.23 5.13
C GLY A 38 -4.15 -5.75 6.19
N VAL A 39 -4.00 -5.33 7.45
CA VAL A 39 -4.92 -5.65 8.55
C VAL A 39 -6.24 -4.88 8.41
N SER A 40 -6.15 -3.56 8.22
CA SER A 40 -7.32 -2.66 8.16
C SER A 40 -7.66 -2.18 6.75
N HIS A 41 -6.74 -2.32 5.81
CA HIS A 41 -6.87 -1.84 4.45
C HIS A 41 -6.69 -2.98 3.43
N GLU A 42 -7.29 -2.81 2.27
CA GLU A 42 -7.06 -3.56 1.05
C GLU A 42 -6.00 -2.83 0.20
N VAL A 43 -4.95 -3.52 -0.24
CA VAL A 43 -3.91 -2.95 -1.10
C VAL A 43 -4.30 -3.14 -2.56
N LEU A 44 -4.58 -2.04 -3.26
CA LEU A 44 -5.19 -2.09 -4.60
C LEU A 44 -4.16 -2.16 -5.73
N SER A 45 -3.18 -1.25 -5.75
CA SER A 45 -2.15 -1.26 -6.78
C SER A 45 -0.97 -0.37 -6.48
#